data_AF-A0A7C3V7L6-F1
#
_entry.id   AF-A0A7C3V7L6-F1
#
_cell.length_a   1.000
_cell.length_b   1.000
_cell.length_c   1.000
_cell.angle_alpha   90.00
_cell.angle_beta   90.00
_cell.angle_gamma   90.00
#
_symmetry.space_group_name_H-M   'P 1'
#
loop_
_entity.id
_entity.type
_entity.pdbx_description
1 polymer ?
#
loop_
_entity_poly.entity_id
_entity_poly.type
_entity_poly.pdbx_seq_one_letter_code
_entity_poly.pdbx_strand_id
1 'polypeptide(L)'
;MVRKGVFVTLFSLLLLAATLITTNCPADQPKVAQVVYITLSKACGCLLSVCQAGDVVVGNVFNGARQGLLKRIDYSTDKATAKDYIKKYRITRAPALLFLDAQGNLLWMKLGDLEEREIAAQLAQFGM
;
A
#
# COMPACT_ATOMS: atom_id res chain seq x y z
N MET A 1 54.17 57.89 -27.93
CA MET A 1 52.78 57.63 -28.38
C MET A 1 52.04 56.96 -27.23
N VAL A 2 51.16 57.67 -26.48
CA VAL A 2 49.68 57.74 -26.67
C VAL A 2 49.06 56.37 -26.30
N ARG A 3 48.21 56.10 -25.29
CA ARG A 3 47.15 56.78 -24.48
C ARG A 3 46.92 55.92 -23.21
N LYS A 4 46.68 56.45 -21.99
CA LYS A 4 45.39 56.87 -21.36
C LYS A 4 44.24 55.83 -21.36
N GLY A 5 43.68 55.55 -20.17
CA GLY A 5 42.30 55.04 -19.93
C GLY A 5 42.23 54.08 -18.73
N VAL A 6 41.88 54.46 -17.48
CA VAL A 6 40.61 54.97 -16.90
C VAL A 6 39.53 53.88 -16.73
N PHE A 7 39.36 53.46 -15.47
CA PHE A 7 38.12 53.29 -14.68
C PHE A 7 36.92 52.41 -15.12
N VAL A 8 36.26 51.87 -14.07
CA VAL A 8 34.87 51.36 -13.91
C VAL A 8 34.54 50.03 -14.62
N THR A 9 34.22 48.93 -13.93
CA THR A 9 32.90 48.57 -13.34
C THR A 9 33.07 47.09 -12.91
N LEU A 10 32.88 46.62 -11.68
CA LEU A 10 31.64 46.43 -10.92
C LEU A 10 30.47 45.86 -11.73
N PHE A 11 30.66 44.70 -12.37
CA PHE A 11 29.67 43.81 -13.00
C PHE A 11 30.45 42.50 -13.22
N SER A 12 30.15 41.32 -12.67
CA SER A 12 28.86 40.65 -12.63
C SER A 12 28.92 39.56 -11.56
N LEU A 13 28.24 39.83 -10.45
CA LEU A 13 27.84 38.87 -9.43
C LEU A 13 26.74 37.97 -10.04
N LEU A 14 27.06 37.14 -11.04
CA LEU A 14 26.03 36.39 -11.77
C LEU A 14 26.62 35.20 -12.56
N LEU A 15 27.31 34.29 -11.88
CA LEU A 15 27.61 32.98 -12.46
C LEU A 15 27.08 31.88 -11.55
N LEU A 16 25.85 31.50 -11.89
CA LEU A 16 25.34 30.15 -11.86
C LEU A 16 25.31 29.50 -10.48
N ALA A 17 24.18 29.75 -9.81
CA ALA A 17 23.46 28.72 -9.09
C ALA A 17 23.38 27.47 -9.98
N ALA A 18 24.36 26.57 -9.82
CA ALA A 18 24.38 25.27 -10.41
C ALA A 18 23.21 24.48 -9.80
N THR A 19 22.05 24.59 -10.45
CA THR A 19 21.20 23.47 -10.80
C THR A 19 21.12 22.37 -9.75
N LEU A 20 20.65 22.71 -8.55
CA LEU A 20 19.84 21.77 -7.77
C LEU A 20 18.45 21.76 -8.39
N ILE A 21 18.36 21.29 -9.65
CA ILE A 21 17.12 20.70 -10.11
C ILE A 21 17.10 19.37 -9.38
N THR A 22 16.60 19.39 -8.14
CA THR A 22 16.04 18.22 -7.52
C THR A 22 14.98 17.74 -8.50
N THR A 23 15.34 16.77 -9.33
CA THR A 23 14.39 15.98 -10.09
C THR A 23 13.48 15.35 -9.05
N ASN A 24 12.36 16.02 -8.79
CA ASN A 24 11.19 15.40 -8.20
C ASN A 24 10.71 14.41 -9.26
N CYS A 25 11.40 13.25 -9.35
CA CYS A 25 10.74 12.06 -9.83
C CYS A 25 9.47 11.96 -9.00
N PRO A 26 8.27 11.96 -9.60
CA PRO A 26 7.11 11.51 -8.86
C PRO A 26 7.47 10.09 -8.40
N ALA A 27 7.75 9.95 -7.10
CA ALA A 27 7.81 8.64 -6.49
C ALA A 27 6.42 8.07 -6.73
N ASP A 28 6.33 7.07 -7.61
CA ASP A 28 5.07 6.45 -7.98
C ASP A 28 4.37 6.07 -6.67
N GLN A 29 3.22 6.69 -6.39
CA GLN A 29 2.59 6.50 -5.10
C GLN A 29 2.21 5.02 -4.98
N PRO A 30 2.46 4.38 -3.82
CA PRO A 30 2.16 2.97 -3.67
C PRO A 30 0.67 2.73 -3.94
N LYS A 31 0.36 1.89 -4.93
CA LYS A 31 -1.01 1.62 -5.37
C LYS A 31 -1.40 0.18 -5.07
N VAL A 32 -2.61 -0.02 -4.55
CA VAL A 32 -3.16 -1.37 -4.37
C VAL A 32 -3.41 -2.00 -5.74
N ALA A 33 -2.76 -3.14 -5.97
CA ALA A 33 -3.02 -3.99 -7.13
C ALA A 33 -3.80 -5.25 -6.75
N GLN A 34 -3.65 -5.73 -5.51
CA GLN A 34 -4.35 -6.90 -5.01
C GLN A 34 -4.63 -6.76 -3.51
N VAL A 35 -5.78 -7.26 -3.08
CA VAL A 35 -6.11 -7.44 -1.67
C VAL A 35 -6.23 -8.93 -1.39
N VAL A 36 -5.51 -9.42 -0.38
CA VAL A 36 -5.57 -10.82 0.03
C VAL A 36 -6.26 -10.91 1.38
N TYR A 37 -7.35 -11.67 1.42
CA TYR A 37 -8.10 -11.94 2.64
C TYR A 37 -7.93 -13.40 3.05
N ILE A 38 -7.35 -13.64 4.22
CA ILE A 38 -7.14 -14.97 4.78
C ILE A 38 -8.09 -15.17 5.97
N THR A 39 -8.90 -16.22 5.91
CA THR A 39 -9.92 -16.52 6.92
C THR A 39 -9.88 -17.98 7.38
N LEU A 40 -10.72 -18.33 8.34
CA LEU A 40 -10.93 -19.69 8.85
C LEU A 40 -12.43 -20.02 8.90
N SER A 41 -12.92 -20.77 7.92
CA SER A 41 -14.31 -21.27 7.94
C SER A 41 -14.55 -22.38 8.98
N LYS A 42 -13.49 -23.10 9.39
CA LYS A 42 -13.55 -24.20 10.38
C LYS A 42 -12.75 -23.89 11.63
N ALA A 43 -13.05 -22.77 12.27
CA ALA A 43 -12.61 -22.44 13.62
C ALA A 43 -13.73 -22.74 14.65
N CYS A 44 -13.39 -22.75 15.94
CA CYS A 44 -14.35 -22.88 17.02
C CYS A 44 -14.40 -21.61 17.89
N GLY A 45 -15.55 -21.36 18.52
CA GLY A 45 -15.73 -20.27 19.47
C GLY A 45 -15.52 -18.89 18.85
N CYS A 46 -14.94 -17.97 19.63
CA CYS A 46 -14.77 -16.56 19.26
C CYS A 46 -14.04 -16.37 17.93
N LEU A 47 -13.07 -17.22 17.60
CA LEU A 47 -12.31 -17.10 16.36
C LEU A 47 -13.20 -17.27 15.13
N LEU A 48 -14.17 -18.19 15.18
CA LEU A 48 -15.12 -18.37 14.07
C LEU A 48 -16.00 -17.13 13.91
N SER A 49 -16.50 -16.58 15.02
CA SER A 49 -17.34 -15.37 14.99
C SER A 49 -16.60 -14.17 14.42
N VAL A 50 -15.33 -13.97 14.78
CA VAL A 50 -14.49 -12.89 14.23
C VAL A 50 -14.24 -13.10 12.74
N CYS A 51 -13.98 -14.34 12.30
CA CYS A 51 -13.81 -14.66 10.88
C CYS A 51 -15.10 -14.38 10.08
N GLN A 52 -16.26 -14.79 10.60
CA GLN A 52 -17.56 -14.55 9.97
C GLN A 52 -17.90 -13.04 9.90
N ALA A 53 -17.60 -12.28 10.95
CA ALA A 53 -17.74 -10.83 10.92
C ALA A 53 -16.84 -10.20 9.85
N GLY A 54 -15.59 -10.67 9.76
CA GLY A 54 -14.66 -10.28 8.70
C GLY A 54 -15.16 -10.63 7.30
N ASP A 55 -15.78 -11.79 7.12
CA ASP A 55 -16.34 -12.23 5.84
C ASP A 55 -17.42 -11.26 5.32
N VAL A 56 -18.28 -10.78 6.22
CA VAL A 56 -19.32 -9.78 5.95
C VAL A 56 -18.70 -8.45 5.54
N VAL A 57 -17.79 -7.92 6.36
CA VAL A 57 -17.10 -6.64 6.08
C VAL A 57 -16.38 -6.66 4.74
N VAL A 58 -15.61 -7.73 4.48
CA VAL A 58 -14.89 -7.88 3.19
C VAL A 58 -15.88 -8.05 2.04
N GLY A 59 -17.00 -8.74 2.25
CA GLY A 59 -18.05 -8.90 1.23
C GLY A 59 -18.71 -7.56 0.86
N ASN A 60 -18.92 -6.70 1.85
CA ASN A 60 -19.50 -5.38 1.64
C ASN A 60 -18.53 -4.42 0.94
N VAL A 61 -17.25 -4.43 1.31
CA VAL A 61 -16.25 -3.50 0.74
C VAL A 61 -15.80 -3.90 -0.67
N PHE A 62 -15.61 -5.20 -0.90
CA PHE A 62 -15.07 -5.74 -2.16
C PHE A 62 -16.16 -6.39 -3.02
N ASN A 63 -17.23 -5.63 -3.27
CA ASN A 63 -18.28 -6.00 -4.22
C ASN A 63 -18.10 -5.26 -5.56
N GLY A 64 -18.90 -5.65 -6.56
CA GLY A 64 -18.93 -4.99 -7.87
C GLY A 64 -17.53 -4.89 -8.51
N ALA A 65 -17.14 -3.69 -8.93
CA ALA A 65 -15.86 -3.44 -9.59
C ALA A 65 -14.64 -3.78 -8.71
N ARG A 66 -14.76 -3.72 -7.38
CA ARG A 66 -13.67 -4.01 -6.43
C ARG A 66 -13.47 -5.50 -6.20
N GLN A 67 -14.42 -6.34 -6.61
CA GLN A 67 -14.32 -7.79 -6.44
C GLN A 67 -13.09 -8.36 -7.16
N GLY A 68 -12.69 -7.78 -8.30
CA GLY A 68 -11.51 -8.21 -9.06
C GLY A 68 -10.18 -8.02 -8.33
N LEU A 69 -10.14 -7.17 -7.29
CA LEU A 69 -8.94 -6.96 -6.47
C LEU A 69 -8.77 -8.06 -5.43
N LEU A 70 -9.87 -8.70 -5.02
CA LEU A 70 -9.90 -9.53 -3.84
C LEU A 70 -9.55 -10.98 -4.18
N LYS A 71 -8.47 -11.46 -3.57
CA LYS A 71 -8.15 -12.89 -3.46
C LYS A 71 -8.52 -13.37 -2.07
N ARG A 72 -9.58 -14.19 -1.96
CA ARG A 72 -9.95 -14.86 -0.71
C ARG A 72 -9.23 -16.20 -0.59
N ILE A 73 -8.73 -16.49 0.61
CA ILE A 73 -8.09 -17.76 0.96
C ILE A 73 -8.66 -18.22 2.30
N ASP A 74 -9.27 -19.40 2.34
CA ASP A 74 -9.70 -20.01 3.59
C ASP A 74 -8.67 -21.05 4.02
N TYR A 75 -7.94 -20.78 5.10
CA TYR A 75 -6.92 -21.69 5.63
C TYR A 75 -7.50 -23.06 6.00
N SER A 76 -8.81 -23.15 6.26
CA SER A 76 -9.47 -24.41 6.61
C SER A 76 -9.55 -25.38 5.43
N THR A 77 -9.54 -24.87 4.20
CA THR A 77 -9.75 -25.63 2.97
C THR A 77 -8.56 -25.54 2.01
N ASP A 78 -7.80 -24.45 2.03
CA ASP A 78 -6.58 -24.24 1.24
C ASP A 78 -5.39 -23.86 2.15
N LYS A 79 -4.90 -24.86 2.88
CA LYS A 79 -3.76 -24.69 3.80
C LYS A 79 -2.46 -24.38 3.07
N ALA A 80 -2.29 -24.91 1.86
CA ALA A 80 -1.03 -24.78 1.12
C ALA A 80 -0.82 -23.31 0.71
N THR A 81 -1.80 -22.74 0.01
CA THR A 81 -1.72 -21.33 -0.42
C THR A 81 -1.64 -20.40 0.79
N ALA A 82 -2.46 -20.63 1.81
CA ALA A 82 -2.47 -19.79 3.00
C ALA A 82 -1.12 -19.77 3.72
N LYS A 83 -0.41 -20.91 3.80
CA LYS A 83 0.91 -21.01 4.45
C LYS A 83 1.96 -20.12 3.78
N ASP A 84 1.93 -19.99 2.46
CA ASP A 84 2.88 -19.13 1.74
C ASP A 84 2.73 -17.66 2.16
N TYR A 85 1.49 -17.17 2.24
CA TYR A 85 1.21 -15.81 2.71
C TYR A 85 1.51 -15.65 4.20
N ILE A 86 1.11 -16.61 5.04
CA ILE A 86 1.37 -16.58 6.49
C ILE A 86 2.87 -16.47 6.76
N LYS A 87 3.68 -17.25 6.05
CA LYS A 87 5.14 -17.22 6.19
C LYS A 87 5.72 -15.91 5.65
N LYS A 88 5.33 -15.49 4.43
CA LYS A 88 5.87 -14.30 3.77
C LYS A 88 5.59 -13.02 4.56
N TYR A 89 4.36 -12.86 5.05
CA TYR A 89 3.90 -11.63 5.71
C TYR A 89 3.79 -11.74 7.23
N ARG A 90 4.25 -12.85 7.82
CA ARG A 90 4.27 -13.10 9.26
C ARG A 90 2.89 -12.94 9.92
N ILE A 91 1.87 -13.51 9.30
CA ILE A 91 0.49 -13.45 9.79
C ILE A 91 0.37 -14.32 11.05
N THR A 92 0.02 -13.71 12.18
CA THR A 92 -0.06 -14.41 13.48
C THR A 92 -1.49 -14.67 13.94
N ARG A 93 -2.49 -14.07 13.28
CA ARG A 93 -3.90 -14.14 13.68
C ARG A 93 -4.80 -14.07 12.46
N ALA A 94 -5.91 -14.80 12.53
CA ALA A 94 -6.99 -14.75 11.55
C ALA A 94 -8.21 -13.98 12.12
N PRO A 95 -9.07 -13.42 11.25
CA PRO A 95 -8.81 -13.25 9.82
C PRO A 95 -7.70 -12.21 9.59
N ALA A 96 -7.15 -12.17 8.38
CA ALA A 96 -6.13 -11.22 7.98
C ALA A 96 -6.47 -10.60 6.63
N LEU A 97 -6.28 -9.29 6.51
CA LEU A 97 -6.49 -8.53 5.27
C LEU A 97 -5.19 -7.83 4.90
N LEU A 98 -4.67 -8.13 3.72
CA LEU A 98 -3.39 -7.62 3.22
C LEU A 98 -3.63 -6.81 1.95
N PHE A 99 -3.05 -5.62 1.90
CA PHE A 99 -3.04 -4.76 0.73
C PHE A 99 -1.67 -4.85 0.09
N LEU A 100 -1.64 -5.26 -1.17
CA LEU A 100 -0.40 -5.53 -1.91
C LEU A 100 -0.30 -4.64 -3.14
N ASP A 101 0.92 -4.19 -3.44
CA ASP A 101 1.22 -3.55 -4.71
C ASP A 101 1.37 -4.58 -5.84
N ALA A 102 1.65 -4.10 -7.06
CA ALA A 102 1.80 -4.95 -8.25
C ALA A 102 2.98 -5.92 -8.16
N GLN A 103 3.97 -5.63 -7.32
CA GLN A 103 5.15 -6.47 -7.08
C GLN A 103 4.92 -7.44 -5.90
N GLY A 104 3.77 -7.35 -5.23
CA GLY A 104 3.43 -8.16 -4.07
C GLY A 104 4.13 -7.70 -2.79
N ASN A 105 4.59 -6.45 -2.72
CA ASN A 105 5.04 -5.85 -1.47
C ASN A 105 3.84 -5.48 -0.61
N LEU A 106 4.02 -5.53 0.70
CA LEU A 106 2.98 -5.20 1.65
C LEU A 106 2.85 -3.67 1.76
N LEU A 107 1.67 -3.15 1.43
CA LEU A 107 1.31 -1.75 1.65
C LEU A 107 0.70 -1.57 3.05
N TRP A 108 -0.20 -2.47 3.42
CA TRP A 108 -0.91 -2.43 4.70
C TRP A 108 -1.44 -3.81 5.08
N MET A 109 -1.60 -4.06 6.37
CA MET A 109 -2.16 -5.31 6.90
C MET A 109 -3.00 -5.04 8.14
N LYS A 110 -4.14 -5.72 8.23
CA LYS A 110 -4.93 -5.85 9.45
C LYS A 110 -5.10 -7.31 9.83
N LEU A 111 -5.01 -7.58 11.14
CA LEU A 111 -5.22 -8.90 11.73
C LEU A 111 -6.37 -8.83 12.73
N GLY A 112 -7.21 -9.85 12.77
CA GLY A 112 -8.37 -9.93 13.65
C GLY A 112 -9.54 -9.12 13.11
N ASP A 113 -10.20 -8.36 14.00
CA ASP A 113 -11.40 -7.59 13.68
C ASP A 113 -11.15 -6.60 12.54
N LEU A 114 -12.11 -6.57 11.60
CA LEU A 114 -12.07 -5.72 10.41
C LEU A 114 -13.20 -4.70 10.47
N GLU A 115 -12.93 -3.48 10.02
CA GLU A 115 -13.90 -2.38 9.98
C GLU A 115 -13.98 -1.78 8.58
N GLU A 116 -15.19 -1.60 8.06
CA GLU A 116 -15.41 -1.06 6.71
C GLU A 116 -14.77 0.32 6.52
N ARG A 117 -14.87 1.19 7.53
CA ARG A 117 -14.33 2.56 7.49
C ARG A 117 -12.80 2.57 7.40
N GLU A 118 -12.14 1.71 8.16
CA GLU A 118 -10.68 1.58 8.13
C GLU A 118 -10.22 1.08 6.75
N ILE A 119 -10.87 0.05 6.21
CA ILE A 119 -10.54 -0.51 4.90
C ILE A 119 -10.79 0.53 3.80
N ALA A 120 -11.90 1.26 3.86
CA ALA A 120 -12.20 2.32 2.90
C ALA A 120 -11.16 3.46 2.94
N ALA A 121 -10.70 3.85 4.13
CA ALA A 121 -9.65 4.85 4.27
C ALA A 121 -8.33 4.37 3.65
N GLN A 122 -7.97 3.10 3.84
CA GLN A 122 -6.78 2.52 3.22
C GLN A 122 -6.91 2.41 1.69
N LEU A 123 -8.08 2.05 1.17
CA LEU A 123 -8.33 2.03 -0.28
C LEU A 123 -8.14 3.43 -0.88
N ALA A 124 -8.72 4.46 -0.25
CA ALA A 124 -8.55 5.84 -0.69
C ALA A 124 -7.08 6.28 -0.63
N GLN A 125 -6.35 5.90 0.42
CA GLN A 125 -4.92 6.21 0.58
C GLN A 125 -4.06 5.60 -0.54
N PHE A 126 -4.41 4.41 -1.03
CA PHE A 126 -3.63 3.69 -2.06
C PHE A 126 -4.28 3.71 -3.45
N GLY A 127 -5.13 4.71 -3.73
CA GLY A 127 -5.62 5.04 -5.07
C GLY A 127 -6.77 4.18 -5.59
N MET A 128 -7.72 3.80 -4.73
CA MET A 128 -8.89 2.94 -5.01
C MET A 128 -10.22 3.46 -4.46
#